data_AF-A0A9W2W5N6-F1
#
_entry.id   AF-A0A9W2W5N6-F1
#
_cell.length_a   1.000
_cell.length_b   1.000
_cell.length_c   1.000
_cell.angle_alpha   90.00
_cell.angle_beta   90.00
_cell.angle_gamma   90.00
#
_symmetry.space_group_name_H-M   'P 1'
#
loop_
_entity.id
_entity.type
_entity.pdbx_description
1 polymer ?
#
loop_
_entity_poly.entity_id
_entity_poly.type
_entity_poly.pdbx_seq_one_letter_code
_entity_poly.pdbx_strand_id
1 'polypeptide(L)'
;MNDTLTLDVIGRRVEVNGEHATVRFSGVVPPVAGLWLGVEWDNPARGKHDGSHEGIVYFKCRHPTGGSFVRPNKVNFGVDFLTAVNNRYVLEDGPEEDGKEQPVTIGNKPVETIGFDSVVKQQSENKLRFPSGSPSLAGTFPALKVLVLNRTGITWAEVLRCAPGWPVLEELYLKSNDISISERPADVLQTVKLLDLSSNPLIDENQLFLIAYLPRLEQLILSDVGISSIHFPDAGTGCKTSMFPSLQYLVVNDNQISQWSFINELDKLQSLRALSCVRNPLTEGGSGPQTTRQFIIAKIGQLKTLNKCEILPEERRGAELDYRKAFGNEWKKAGGHQDPDKNRPNEEFLAAHPRYQSLCLKYGAPEDGELKTRQPFLLKNQLLTLKIKYPNQVDQKVTEKQLPDSMTIQKVKGLLSRLLKVPVSELLLSYESPKMPGREIELENDQQSLQFYSVENGDYLLVRW
;
A
#
# COMPACT_ATOMS: atom_id res chain seq x y z
N MET A 1 -14.58 -42.80 -33.05
CA MET A 1 -15.06 -42.04 -31.87
C MET A 1 -13.92 -42.03 -30.85
N ASN A 2 -13.05 -41.01 -30.85
CA ASN A 2 -12.03 -40.81 -29.79
C ASN A 2 -11.36 -39.42 -29.81
N ASP A 3 -11.54 -38.60 -30.87
CA ASP A 3 -10.91 -37.27 -30.95
C ASP A 3 -11.63 -36.16 -30.17
N THR A 4 -12.78 -36.44 -29.56
CA THR A 4 -13.61 -35.41 -28.88
C THR A 4 -13.27 -35.22 -27.41
N LEU A 5 -12.46 -36.13 -26.82
CA LEU A 5 -12.07 -36.10 -25.39
C LEU A 5 -10.72 -35.38 -25.14
N THR A 6 -9.98 -35.02 -26.18
CA THR A 6 -8.56 -34.62 -26.07
C THR A 6 -8.32 -33.11 -25.94
N LEU A 7 -9.26 -32.26 -26.38
CA LEU A 7 -9.14 -30.79 -26.27
C LEU A 7 -9.62 -30.22 -24.93
N ASP A 8 -10.59 -30.85 -24.28
CA ASP A 8 -11.21 -30.37 -23.03
C ASP A 8 -10.22 -30.33 -21.84
N VAL A 9 -9.03 -30.92 -21.99
CA VAL A 9 -8.01 -30.92 -20.93
C VAL A 9 -6.98 -29.81 -21.04
N ILE A 10 -6.86 -29.14 -22.19
CA ILE A 10 -5.87 -28.08 -22.40
C ILE A 10 -6.31 -26.82 -21.62
N GLY A 11 -5.37 -26.21 -20.90
CA GLY A 11 -5.61 -25.11 -19.97
C GLY A 11 -5.95 -25.57 -18.55
N ARG A 12 -6.23 -26.86 -18.32
CA ARG A 12 -6.62 -27.36 -16.99
C ARG A 12 -5.44 -27.44 -16.03
N ARG A 13 -5.73 -27.14 -14.76
CA ARG A 13 -4.81 -27.33 -13.62
C ARG A 13 -4.77 -28.79 -13.21
N VAL A 14 -3.58 -29.29 -12.88
CA VAL A 14 -3.32 -30.67 -12.48
C VAL A 14 -2.22 -30.77 -11.43
N GLU A 15 -2.19 -31.90 -10.72
CA GLU A 15 -1.16 -32.19 -9.73
C GLU A 15 -0.60 -33.56 -10.06
N VAL A 16 0.69 -33.70 -9.81
CA VAL A 16 1.42 -34.95 -9.99
C VAL A 16 2.42 -35.04 -8.85
N ASN A 17 2.18 -35.97 -7.93
CA ASN A 17 3.03 -36.20 -6.77
C ASN A 17 3.22 -34.95 -5.88
N GLY A 18 2.14 -34.22 -5.57
CA GLY A 18 2.18 -33.01 -4.73
C GLY A 18 2.67 -31.73 -5.43
N GLU A 19 3.05 -31.79 -6.71
CA GLU A 19 3.48 -30.63 -7.49
C GLU A 19 2.41 -30.21 -8.50
N HIS A 20 2.24 -28.89 -8.69
CA HIS A 20 1.16 -28.31 -9.48
C HIS A 20 1.61 -27.88 -10.88
N ALA A 21 0.75 -28.09 -11.88
CA ALA A 21 1.02 -27.71 -13.25
C ALA A 21 -0.27 -27.38 -14.04
N THR A 22 -0.11 -26.71 -15.18
CA THR A 22 -1.16 -26.44 -16.16
C THR A 22 -0.94 -27.29 -17.40
N VAL A 23 -1.96 -27.99 -17.88
CA VAL A 23 -1.92 -28.74 -19.15
C VAL A 23 -1.86 -27.75 -20.31
N ARG A 24 -0.83 -27.85 -21.14
CA ARG A 24 -0.59 -27.01 -22.33
C ARG A 24 -0.73 -27.78 -23.64
N PHE A 25 -0.64 -29.11 -23.59
CA PHE A 25 -0.77 -29.98 -24.74
C PHE A 25 -1.43 -31.31 -24.33
N SER A 26 -2.21 -31.89 -25.24
CA SER A 26 -2.82 -33.20 -25.08
C SER A 26 -2.79 -33.90 -26.43
N GLY A 27 -2.03 -34.97 -26.55
CA GLY A 27 -1.86 -35.65 -27.83
C GLY A 27 -0.74 -36.68 -27.82
N VAL A 28 -0.43 -37.20 -29.00
CA VAL A 28 0.69 -38.12 -29.21
C VAL A 28 2.00 -37.36 -29.36
N VAL A 29 3.09 -37.92 -28.83
CA VAL A 29 4.44 -37.33 -28.88
C VAL A 29 5.38 -38.38 -29.50
N PRO A 30 5.46 -38.48 -30.83
CA PRO A 30 6.37 -39.42 -31.49
C PRO A 30 7.83 -39.23 -31.05
N PRO A 31 8.64 -40.33 -30.96
CA PRO A 31 8.27 -41.72 -31.26
C PRO A 31 7.52 -42.43 -30.12
N VAL A 32 7.24 -41.72 -29.02
CA VAL A 32 6.71 -42.31 -27.79
C VAL A 32 5.20 -42.54 -27.91
N ALA A 33 4.80 -43.81 -28.02
CA ALA A 33 3.41 -44.20 -28.22
C ALA A 33 2.47 -43.81 -27.06
N GLY A 34 1.19 -43.65 -27.38
CA GLY A 34 0.10 -43.35 -26.46
C GLY A 34 -0.11 -41.86 -26.20
N LEU A 35 -1.19 -41.54 -25.48
CA LEU A 35 -1.55 -40.17 -25.12
C LEU A 35 -0.59 -39.62 -24.05
N TRP A 36 -0.18 -38.37 -24.23
CA TRP A 36 0.62 -37.59 -23.32
C TRP A 36 -0.02 -36.24 -23.05
N LEU A 37 0.12 -35.77 -21.81
CA LEU A 37 -0.17 -34.40 -21.46
C LEU A 37 1.15 -33.64 -21.37
N GLY A 38 1.30 -32.60 -22.17
CA GLY A 38 2.33 -31.60 -21.96
C GLY A 38 1.85 -30.65 -20.88
N VAL A 39 2.57 -30.57 -19.76
CA VAL A 39 2.24 -29.72 -18.62
C VAL A 39 3.36 -28.69 -18.39
N GLU A 40 2.97 -27.48 -18.01
CA GLU A 40 3.87 -26.43 -17.54
C GLU A 40 3.73 -26.32 -16.01
N TRP A 41 4.81 -26.57 -15.27
CA TRP A 41 4.82 -26.52 -13.82
C TRP A 41 4.77 -25.09 -13.30
N ASP A 42 4.12 -24.90 -12.16
CA ASP A 42 4.18 -23.63 -11.43
C ASP A 42 5.59 -23.39 -10.86
N ASN A 43 6.25 -24.45 -10.39
CA ASN A 43 7.65 -24.44 -10.01
C ASN A 43 8.53 -24.84 -11.21
N PRO A 44 9.25 -23.90 -11.85
CA PRO A 44 10.04 -24.20 -13.05
C PRO A 44 11.21 -25.17 -12.81
N ALA A 45 11.63 -25.36 -11.56
CA ALA A 45 12.67 -26.33 -11.20
C ALA A 45 12.19 -27.79 -11.29
N ARG A 46 10.87 -28.01 -11.29
CA ARG A 46 10.28 -29.36 -11.40
C ARG A 46 10.30 -29.91 -12.82
N GLY A 47 10.23 -29.01 -13.81
CA GLY A 47 10.16 -29.39 -15.21
C GLY A 47 11.51 -29.81 -15.80
N LYS A 48 11.48 -30.14 -17.09
CA LYS A 48 12.59 -30.77 -17.80
C LYS A 48 12.94 -30.09 -19.12
N HIS A 49 11.96 -29.43 -19.76
CA HIS A 49 12.12 -28.86 -21.10
C HIS A 49 11.21 -27.64 -21.30
N ASP A 50 11.31 -26.99 -22.46
CA ASP A 50 10.57 -25.78 -22.83
C ASP A 50 9.19 -26.08 -23.47
N GLY A 51 8.89 -27.36 -23.67
CA GLY A 51 7.69 -27.85 -24.34
C GLY A 51 7.98 -28.52 -25.69
N SER A 52 9.26 -28.70 -26.02
CA SER A 52 9.73 -29.50 -27.14
C SER A 52 10.11 -30.94 -26.75
N HIS A 53 10.05 -31.85 -27.72
CA HIS A 53 10.61 -33.20 -27.66
C HIS A 53 11.22 -33.55 -29.03
N GLU A 54 12.48 -34.00 -29.05
CA GLU A 54 13.19 -34.39 -30.29
C GLU A 54 13.13 -33.31 -31.40
N GLY A 55 13.27 -32.04 -31.03
CA GLY A 55 13.27 -30.89 -31.96
C GLY A 55 11.88 -30.43 -32.43
N ILE A 56 10.81 -31.13 -32.03
CA ILE A 56 9.41 -30.74 -32.33
C ILE A 56 8.85 -29.98 -31.13
N VAL A 57 8.30 -28.79 -31.36
CA VAL A 57 7.66 -27.96 -30.32
C VAL A 57 6.17 -28.26 -30.25
N TYR A 58 5.71 -28.75 -29.10
CA TYR A 58 4.29 -29.08 -28.88
C TYR A 58 3.55 -27.97 -28.12
N PHE A 59 4.24 -27.30 -27.20
CA PHE A 59 3.77 -26.15 -26.46
C PHE A 59 4.94 -25.26 -26.07
N LYS A 60 4.67 -24.05 -25.57
CA LYS A 60 5.69 -23.13 -25.06
C LYS A 60 5.50 -22.92 -23.57
N CYS A 61 6.60 -22.96 -22.82
CA CYS A 61 6.64 -22.65 -21.40
C CYS A 61 7.17 -21.23 -21.16
N ARG A 62 6.82 -20.64 -20.01
CA ARG A 62 7.39 -19.38 -19.51
C ARG A 62 8.86 -19.51 -19.12
N HIS A 63 9.31 -20.72 -18.79
CA HIS A 63 10.68 -21.03 -18.41
C HIS A 63 11.28 -22.12 -19.31
N PRO A 64 12.58 -22.08 -19.68
CA PRO A 64 13.22 -23.08 -20.55
C PRO A 64 13.16 -24.52 -20.03
N THR A 65 12.98 -24.69 -18.72
CA THR A 65 12.82 -26.00 -18.07
C THR A 65 11.44 -26.19 -17.47
N GLY A 66 10.47 -25.31 -17.74
CA GLY A 66 9.19 -25.30 -17.04
C GLY A 66 8.23 -26.43 -17.44
N GLY A 67 8.51 -27.16 -18.51
CA GLY A 67 7.62 -28.14 -19.13
C GLY A 67 7.96 -29.59 -18.81
N SER A 68 6.96 -30.47 -18.86
CA SER A 68 7.13 -31.93 -18.82
C SER A 68 6.03 -32.64 -19.62
N PHE A 69 6.35 -33.79 -20.21
CA PHE A 69 5.33 -34.73 -20.68
C PHE A 69 5.01 -35.76 -19.59
N VAL A 70 3.73 -35.86 -19.22
CA VAL A 70 3.23 -36.77 -18.19
C VAL A 70 2.12 -37.66 -18.74
N ARG A 71 2.02 -38.88 -18.18
CA ARG A 71 0.96 -39.82 -18.56
C ARG A 71 -0.37 -39.43 -17.88
N PRO A 72 -1.51 -39.41 -18.58
CA PRO A 72 -2.79 -39.00 -18.00
C PRO A 72 -3.18 -39.71 -16.69
N ASN A 73 -2.81 -40.99 -16.53
CA ASN A 73 -3.09 -41.76 -15.32
C ASN A 73 -2.27 -41.37 -14.09
N LYS A 74 -1.18 -40.61 -14.26
CA LYS A 74 -0.37 -40.06 -13.16
C LYS A 74 -0.83 -38.66 -12.74
N VAL A 75 -1.89 -38.16 -13.36
CA VAL A 75 -2.32 -36.78 -13.28
C VAL A 75 -3.64 -36.74 -12.52
N ASN A 76 -3.62 -36.12 -11.35
CA ASN A 76 -4.82 -35.86 -10.59
C ASN A 76 -5.48 -34.59 -11.15
N PHE A 77 -6.76 -34.67 -11.51
CA PHE A 77 -7.54 -33.53 -12.03
C PHE A 77 -8.37 -32.81 -10.96
N GLY A 78 -8.25 -33.22 -9.68
CA GLY A 78 -8.99 -32.65 -8.55
C GLY A 78 -10.41 -33.18 -8.41
N VAL A 79 -11.16 -32.60 -7.46
CA VAL A 79 -12.59 -32.89 -7.19
C VAL A 79 -13.46 -31.75 -7.72
N ASP A 80 -14.74 -31.99 -7.95
CA ASP A 80 -15.64 -30.89 -8.33
C ASP A 80 -15.87 -29.91 -7.16
N PHE A 81 -16.24 -28.67 -7.52
CA PHE A 81 -16.40 -27.57 -6.58
C PHE A 81 -17.36 -27.89 -5.45
N LEU A 82 -18.53 -28.45 -5.79
CA LEU A 82 -19.56 -28.78 -4.82
C LEU A 82 -19.07 -29.83 -3.84
N THR A 83 -18.40 -30.87 -4.33
CA THR A 83 -17.79 -31.91 -3.49
C THR A 83 -16.75 -31.31 -2.54
N ALA A 84 -15.88 -30.40 -3.01
CA ALA A 84 -14.87 -29.78 -2.15
C ALA A 84 -15.50 -28.93 -1.03
N VAL A 85 -16.51 -28.12 -1.36
CA VAL A 85 -17.20 -27.27 -0.39
C VAL A 85 -18.03 -28.10 0.58
N ASN A 86 -18.74 -29.14 0.11
CA ASN A 86 -19.43 -30.10 0.98
C ASN A 86 -18.45 -30.77 1.96
N ASN A 87 -17.34 -31.33 1.47
CA ASN A 87 -16.37 -31.97 2.35
C ASN A 87 -15.74 -31.04 3.38
N ARG A 88 -15.68 -29.72 3.10
CA ARG A 88 -15.07 -28.72 3.98
C ARG A 88 -16.03 -28.15 5.02
N TYR A 89 -17.31 -27.99 4.65
CA TYR A 89 -18.31 -27.22 5.41
C TYR A 89 -19.55 -28.04 5.80
N VAL A 90 -19.69 -29.25 5.29
CA VAL A 90 -20.77 -30.21 5.57
C VAL A 90 -20.11 -31.55 5.93
N LEU A 91 -19.39 -31.59 7.05
CA LEU A 91 -19.10 -32.88 7.68
C LEU A 91 -20.39 -33.31 8.39
N GLU A 92 -21.11 -34.27 7.82
CA GLU A 92 -22.00 -35.13 8.61
C GLU A 92 -21.12 -35.92 9.60
N ASP A 93 -21.63 -36.08 10.83
CA ASP A 93 -21.02 -36.83 11.93
C ASP A 93 -20.45 -38.19 11.48
N GLY A 94 -19.17 -38.20 11.13
CA GLY A 94 -18.39 -39.42 10.89
C GLY A 94 -17.75 -39.90 12.20
N PRO A 95 -17.61 -41.21 12.44
CA PRO A 95 -17.20 -41.74 13.73
C PRO A 95 -15.79 -41.27 14.09
N GLU A 96 -15.63 -40.84 15.34
CA GLU A 96 -14.38 -40.40 15.96
C GLU A 96 -13.25 -41.39 15.66
N GLU A 97 -12.28 -41.00 14.83
CA GLU A 97 -10.98 -41.68 14.80
C GLU A 97 -10.11 -41.11 15.93
N ASP A 98 -9.80 -42.01 16.87
CA ASP A 98 -8.97 -41.81 18.06
C ASP A 98 -7.52 -41.43 17.69
N GLY A 99 -7.30 -40.15 17.42
CA GLY A 99 -5.98 -39.55 17.20
C GLY A 99 -5.59 -38.65 18.37
N LYS A 100 -4.80 -39.17 19.31
CA LYS A 100 -4.22 -38.39 20.42
C LYS A 100 -3.27 -37.31 19.89
N GLU A 101 -3.73 -36.07 19.76
CA GLU A 101 -2.85 -34.90 19.65
C GLU A 101 -2.58 -34.31 21.05
N GLN A 102 -1.30 -34.05 21.35
CA GLN A 102 -0.88 -33.48 22.63
C GLN A 102 -1.11 -31.96 22.66
N PRO A 103 -1.65 -31.40 23.76
CA PRO A 103 -1.94 -29.96 23.83
C PRO A 103 -0.67 -29.12 23.89
N VAL A 104 -0.60 -28.08 23.05
CA VAL A 104 0.46 -27.06 23.11
C VAL A 104 0.21 -26.18 24.33
N THR A 105 1.22 -26.05 25.19
CA THR A 105 1.12 -25.24 26.41
C THR A 105 1.69 -23.85 26.15
N ILE A 106 0.89 -22.80 26.34
CA ILE A 106 1.35 -21.40 26.34
C ILE A 106 1.23 -20.88 27.79
N GLY A 107 2.36 -20.86 28.51
CA GLY A 107 2.40 -20.58 29.95
C GLY A 107 1.94 -21.76 30.81
N ASN A 108 1.40 -21.51 32.02
CA ASN A 108 0.93 -22.55 32.96
C ASN A 108 -0.48 -23.10 32.65
N LYS A 109 -0.98 -22.95 31.41
CA LYS A 109 -2.28 -23.49 31.00
C LYS A 109 -2.17 -24.23 29.66
N PRO A 110 -2.69 -25.47 29.55
CA PRO A 110 -2.83 -26.13 28.26
C PRO A 110 -3.88 -25.41 27.42
N VAL A 111 -3.59 -25.19 26.14
CA VAL A 111 -4.52 -24.57 25.17
C VAL A 111 -4.83 -25.60 24.09
N GLU A 112 -6.11 -25.94 23.93
CA GLU A 112 -6.60 -26.73 22.80
C GLU A 112 -6.66 -25.83 21.56
N THR A 113 -5.76 -26.07 20.61
CA THR A 113 -5.83 -25.47 19.28
C THR A 113 -6.62 -26.41 18.38
N ILE A 114 -7.92 -26.17 18.22
CA ILE A 114 -8.72 -26.85 17.20
C ILE A 114 -8.18 -26.40 15.83
N GLY A 115 -7.78 -27.36 15.00
CA GLY A 115 -7.07 -27.14 13.74
C GLY A 115 -7.87 -26.34 12.72
N PHE A 116 -7.70 -25.01 12.70
CA PHE A 116 -8.25 -24.13 11.67
C PHE A 116 -7.22 -23.69 10.62
N ASP A 117 -5.92 -23.74 10.91
CA ASP A 117 -4.88 -23.17 10.03
C ASP A 117 -4.37 -24.15 8.95
N SER A 118 -4.40 -25.46 9.21
CA SER A 118 -3.84 -26.45 8.28
C SER A 118 -4.77 -26.76 7.09
N VAL A 119 -6.09 -26.72 7.31
CA VAL A 119 -7.09 -27.15 6.31
C VAL A 119 -7.45 -26.03 5.32
N VAL A 120 -7.34 -24.75 5.72
CA VAL A 120 -7.52 -23.60 4.79
C VAL A 120 -6.44 -23.62 3.71
N LYS A 121 -5.23 -24.09 4.04
CA LYS A 121 -4.08 -24.16 3.15
C LYS A 121 -4.17 -25.33 2.15
N GLN A 122 -4.73 -26.47 2.57
CA GLN A 122 -4.79 -27.69 1.74
C GLN A 122 -5.79 -27.63 0.58
N GLN A 123 -6.81 -26.76 0.63
CA GLN A 123 -7.79 -26.65 -0.45
C GLN A 123 -7.63 -25.39 -1.32
N SER A 124 -6.89 -24.38 -0.87
CA SER A 124 -6.52 -23.19 -1.67
C SER A 124 -5.49 -23.47 -2.77
N GLU A 125 -5.29 -24.75 -3.11
CA GLU A 125 -4.43 -25.24 -4.19
C GLU A 125 -5.13 -26.38 -4.96
N ASN A 126 -6.36 -26.76 -4.57
CA ASN A 126 -7.10 -27.86 -5.17
C ASN A 126 -7.82 -27.44 -6.46
N LYS A 127 -7.80 -28.32 -7.46
CA LYS A 127 -8.43 -28.06 -8.77
C LYS A 127 -9.91 -28.35 -8.67
N LEU A 128 -10.71 -27.31 -8.74
CA LEU A 128 -12.15 -27.40 -8.62
C LEU A 128 -12.75 -27.49 -10.03
N ARG A 129 -13.52 -28.54 -10.31
CA ARG A 129 -14.40 -28.52 -11.49
C ARG A 129 -15.65 -27.73 -11.15
N PHE A 130 -15.77 -26.53 -11.70
CA PHE A 130 -16.98 -25.72 -11.53
C PHE A 130 -18.09 -26.23 -12.44
N PRO A 131 -19.36 -26.21 -11.98
CA PRO A 131 -20.47 -26.72 -12.75
C PRO A 131 -20.61 -25.96 -14.08
N SER A 132 -20.58 -26.72 -15.18
CA SER A 132 -20.73 -26.22 -16.56
C SER A 132 -22.21 -26.12 -16.98
N GLY A 133 -23.14 -26.63 -16.16
CA GLY A 133 -24.58 -26.67 -16.41
C GLY A 133 -25.41 -25.95 -15.35
N SER A 134 -26.74 -26.00 -15.52
CA SER A 134 -27.75 -25.26 -14.75
C SER A 134 -28.47 -26.03 -13.61
N PRO A 135 -27.83 -26.85 -12.74
CA PRO A 135 -28.50 -27.15 -11.48
C PRO A 135 -28.66 -25.84 -10.70
N SER A 136 -29.83 -25.63 -10.10
CA SER A 136 -30.04 -24.54 -9.17
C SER A 136 -29.14 -24.75 -7.95
N LEU A 137 -27.98 -24.09 -7.95
CA LEU A 137 -27.06 -24.04 -6.82
C LEU A 137 -27.62 -23.22 -5.66
N ALA A 138 -28.76 -22.54 -5.84
CA ALA A 138 -29.33 -21.59 -4.90
C ALA A 138 -29.44 -22.18 -3.49
N GLY A 139 -28.79 -21.52 -2.53
CA GLY A 139 -28.86 -21.89 -1.12
C GLY A 139 -28.20 -23.22 -0.73
N THR A 140 -27.32 -23.79 -1.57
CA THR A 140 -26.60 -25.05 -1.25
C THR A 140 -25.80 -24.93 0.07
N PHE A 141 -25.21 -23.76 0.32
CA PHE A 141 -24.40 -23.44 1.49
C PHE A 141 -24.95 -22.18 2.17
N PRO A 142 -26.11 -22.27 2.85
CA PRO A 142 -26.86 -21.09 3.32
C PRO A 142 -26.18 -20.36 4.49
N ALA A 143 -25.18 -20.98 5.12
CA ALA A 143 -24.42 -20.42 6.24
C ALA A 143 -22.96 -20.06 5.90
N LEU A 144 -22.53 -20.27 4.64
CA LEU A 144 -21.14 -20.03 4.25
C LEU A 144 -20.84 -18.52 4.21
N LYS A 145 -19.96 -18.07 5.10
CA LYS A 145 -19.56 -16.65 5.23
C LYS A 145 -18.19 -16.33 4.67
N VAL A 146 -17.27 -17.29 4.67
CA VAL A 146 -15.90 -17.11 4.22
C VAL A 146 -15.62 -18.18 3.19
N LEU A 147 -15.17 -17.79 1.99
CA LEU A 147 -14.67 -18.75 1.02
C LEU A 147 -13.34 -18.33 0.43
N VAL A 148 -12.42 -19.28 0.45
CA VAL A 148 -11.07 -19.14 -0.08
C VAL A 148 -10.93 -20.01 -1.32
N LEU A 149 -10.74 -19.38 -2.48
CA LEU A 149 -10.57 -20.02 -3.78
C LEU A 149 -9.29 -19.56 -4.48
N ASN A 150 -8.27 -19.19 -3.70
CA ASN A 150 -6.97 -18.82 -4.23
C ASN A 150 -6.40 -19.96 -5.08
N ARG A 151 -5.71 -19.67 -6.19
CA ARG A 151 -4.96 -20.65 -7.02
C ARG A 151 -5.77 -21.86 -7.50
N THR A 152 -7.09 -21.71 -7.63
CA THR A 152 -7.99 -22.76 -8.11
C THR A 152 -8.17 -22.75 -9.63
N GLY A 153 -7.83 -21.63 -10.28
CA GLY A 153 -8.10 -21.39 -11.71
C GLY A 153 -9.54 -20.98 -12.01
N ILE A 154 -10.31 -20.59 -10.98
CA ILE A 154 -11.70 -20.12 -11.14
C ILE A 154 -11.74 -18.80 -11.92
N THR A 155 -12.64 -18.71 -12.88
CA THR A 155 -12.94 -17.47 -13.61
C THR A 155 -14.00 -16.62 -12.90
N TRP A 156 -14.05 -15.32 -13.21
CA TRP A 156 -15.08 -14.44 -12.65
C TRP A 156 -16.51 -14.91 -12.98
N ALA A 157 -16.75 -15.34 -14.22
CA ALA A 157 -18.05 -15.88 -14.63
C ALA A 157 -18.45 -17.13 -13.84
N GLU A 158 -17.50 -17.99 -13.48
CA GLU A 158 -17.75 -19.16 -12.62
C GLU A 158 -18.04 -18.77 -11.17
N VAL A 159 -17.35 -17.75 -10.63
CA VAL A 159 -17.69 -17.17 -9.31
C VAL A 159 -19.15 -16.74 -9.31
N LEU A 160 -19.57 -15.96 -10.32
CA LEU A 160 -20.94 -15.46 -10.42
C LEU A 160 -21.97 -16.56 -10.63
N ARG A 161 -21.65 -17.59 -11.43
CA ARG A 161 -22.52 -18.76 -11.61
C ARG A 161 -22.73 -19.52 -10.31
N CYS A 162 -21.70 -19.61 -9.48
CA CYS A 162 -21.79 -20.27 -8.18
C CYS A 162 -22.43 -19.36 -7.12
N ALA A 163 -22.38 -18.02 -7.29
CA ALA A 163 -22.85 -16.95 -6.38
C ALA A 163 -24.24 -17.13 -5.73
N PRO A 164 -25.22 -17.82 -6.35
CA PRO A 164 -26.48 -18.15 -5.67
C PRO A 164 -26.36 -19.18 -4.53
N GLY A 165 -25.30 -20.01 -4.48
CA GLY A 165 -25.18 -21.10 -3.52
C GLY A 165 -24.64 -20.75 -2.13
N TRP A 166 -24.25 -19.51 -1.93
CA TRP A 166 -23.58 -18.91 -0.77
C TRP A 166 -24.20 -17.52 -0.53
N PRO A 167 -25.52 -17.46 -0.25
CA PRO A 167 -26.27 -16.21 -0.22
C PRO A 167 -25.82 -15.24 0.88
N VAL A 168 -25.10 -15.73 1.90
CA VAL A 168 -24.65 -14.94 3.06
C VAL A 168 -23.13 -14.72 3.07
N LEU A 169 -22.46 -14.90 1.94
CA LEU A 169 -21.00 -14.75 1.85
C LEU A 169 -20.54 -13.35 2.24
N GLU A 170 -19.63 -13.25 3.20
CA GLU A 170 -19.04 -12.01 3.69
C GLU A 170 -17.60 -11.81 3.20
N GLU A 171 -16.82 -12.88 3.01
CA GLU A 171 -15.42 -12.80 2.61
C GLU A 171 -15.10 -13.75 1.46
N LEU A 172 -14.49 -13.23 0.41
CA LEU A 172 -14.15 -13.96 -0.79
C LEU A 172 -12.68 -13.72 -1.18
N TYR A 173 -11.90 -14.79 -1.19
CA TYR A 173 -10.49 -14.75 -1.57
C TYR A 173 -10.27 -15.46 -2.90
N LEU A 174 -9.74 -14.73 -3.88
CA LEU A 174 -9.58 -15.14 -5.27
C LEU A 174 -8.15 -14.91 -5.78
N LYS A 175 -7.17 -14.94 -4.88
CA LYS A 175 -5.77 -14.65 -5.20
C LYS A 175 -5.19 -15.64 -6.22
N SER A 176 -4.43 -15.13 -7.19
CA SER A 176 -3.67 -15.95 -8.17
C SER A 176 -4.54 -16.92 -8.99
N ASN A 177 -5.60 -16.43 -9.63
CA ASN A 177 -6.51 -17.21 -10.48
C ASN A 177 -6.54 -16.77 -11.95
N ASP A 178 -5.69 -15.82 -12.35
CA ASP A 178 -5.74 -15.17 -13.67
C ASP A 178 -7.13 -14.58 -13.98
N ILE A 179 -7.78 -14.00 -12.96
CA ILE A 179 -9.13 -13.43 -13.09
C ILE A 179 -9.11 -12.16 -13.92
N SER A 180 -10.10 -12.06 -14.80
CA SER A 180 -10.52 -10.87 -15.52
C SER A 180 -11.99 -10.60 -15.15
N ILE A 181 -12.31 -9.42 -14.63
CA ILE A 181 -13.68 -9.09 -14.20
C ILE A 181 -14.49 -8.78 -15.46
N SER A 182 -15.28 -9.76 -15.91
CA SER A 182 -15.97 -9.69 -17.20
C SER A 182 -17.37 -9.08 -17.13
N GLU A 183 -18.02 -9.12 -15.97
CA GLU A 183 -19.41 -8.68 -15.82
C GLU A 183 -19.74 -8.26 -14.37
N ARG A 184 -20.85 -7.55 -14.19
CA ARG A 184 -21.27 -7.07 -12.86
C ARG A 184 -21.88 -8.23 -12.04
N PRO A 185 -21.64 -8.29 -10.72
CA PRO A 185 -22.30 -9.23 -9.82
C PRO A 185 -23.75 -8.78 -9.55
N ALA A 186 -24.63 -8.81 -10.55
CA ALA A 186 -26.02 -8.42 -10.40
C ALA A 186 -26.76 -9.40 -9.47
N ASP A 187 -27.38 -8.88 -8.40
CA ASP A 187 -28.16 -9.62 -7.40
C ASP A 187 -27.43 -10.74 -6.65
N VAL A 188 -26.12 -10.86 -6.85
CA VAL A 188 -25.26 -11.83 -6.19
C VAL A 188 -24.09 -11.12 -5.49
N LEU A 189 -23.46 -11.80 -4.52
CA LEU A 189 -22.35 -11.24 -3.73
C LEU A 189 -22.66 -9.92 -2.99
N GLN A 190 -23.94 -9.56 -2.84
CA GLN A 190 -24.39 -8.29 -2.22
C GLN A 190 -24.04 -8.19 -0.72
N THR A 191 -23.73 -9.34 -0.11
CA THR A 191 -23.33 -9.50 1.30
C THR A 191 -21.82 -9.39 1.51
N VAL A 192 -21.02 -9.44 0.44
CA VAL A 192 -19.55 -9.45 0.50
C VAL A 192 -19.02 -8.15 1.08
N LYS A 193 -18.21 -8.28 2.12
CA LYS A 193 -17.49 -7.22 2.82
C LYS A 193 -16.01 -7.20 2.49
N LEU A 194 -15.41 -8.36 2.24
CA LEU A 194 -14.00 -8.48 1.87
C LEU A 194 -13.87 -9.20 0.54
N LEU A 195 -13.17 -8.58 -0.40
CA LEU A 195 -12.80 -9.19 -1.67
C LEU A 195 -11.29 -9.11 -1.89
N ASP A 196 -10.63 -10.25 -1.98
CA ASP A 196 -9.22 -10.36 -2.33
C ASP A 196 -9.04 -10.83 -3.76
N LEU A 197 -8.54 -9.92 -4.61
CA LEU A 197 -8.25 -10.13 -6.03
C LEU A 197 -6.74 -10.08 -6.32
N SER A 198 -5.90 -10.24 -5.30
CA SER A 198 -4.45 -10.10 -5.44
C SER A 198 -3.85 -11.08 -6.46
N SER A 199 -2.73 -10.71 -7.08
CA SER A 199 -2.00 -11.55 -8.04
C SER A 199 -2.87 -12.01 -9.22
N ASN A 200 -3.80 -11.17 -9.69
CA ASN A 200 -4.59 -11.39 -10.90
C ASN A 200 -4.22 -10.29 -11.93
N PRO A 201 -3.18 -10.49 -12.75
CA PRO A 201 -2.59 -9.44 -13.59
C PRO A 201 -3.45 -9.02 -14.79
N LEU A 202 -4.57 -9.71 -15.03
CA LEU A 202 -5.52 -9.36 -16.09
C LEU A 202 -6.53 -8.29 -15.66
N ILE A 203 -6.54 -7.91 -14.37
CA ILE A 203 -7.45 -6.89 -13.85
C ILE A 203 -6.94 -5.49 -14.21
N ASP A 204 -7.76 -4.75 -14.95
CA ASP A 204 -7.52 -3.34 -15.23
C ASP A 204 -8.47 -2.39 -14.48
N GLU A 205 -8.24 -1.10 -14.64
CA GLU A 205 -9.02 -0.04 -14.00
C GLU A 205 -10.52 -0.07 -14.39
N ASN A 206 -10.84 -0.29 -15.66
CA ASN A 206 -12.22 -0.27 -16.15
C ASN A 206 -13.04 -1.42 -15.55
N GLN A 207 -12.37 -2.55 -15.35
CA GLN A 207 -12.94 -3.74 -14.76
C GLN A 207 -13.34 -3.55 -13.29
N LEU A 208 -12.62 -2.71 -12.54
CA LEU A 208 -13.00 -2.36 -11.17
C LEU A 208 -14.36 -1.66 -11.10
N PHE A 209 -14.77 -0.93 -12.15
CA PHE A 209 -16.10 -0.30 -12.20
C PHE A 209 -17.24 -1.31 -12.24
N LEU A 210 -16.99 -2.56 -12.61
CA LEU A 210 -18.01 -3.61 -12.61
C LEU A 210 -18.36 -4.08 -11.19
N ILE A 211 -17.44 -3.94 -10.24
CA ILE A 211 -17.64 -4.30 -8.82
C ILE A 211 -17.80 -3.06 -7.91
N ALA A 212 -17.67 -1.85 -8.47
CA ALA A 212 -17.69 -0.59 -7.73
C ALA A 212 -18.96 -0.37 -6.89
N TYR A 213 -20.09 -0.96 -7.26
CA TYR A 213 -21.36 -0.73 -6.58
C TYR A 213 -21.77 -1.85 -5.62
N LEU A 214 -20.84 -2.75 -5.27
CA LEU A 214 -21.08 -3.71 -4.19
C LEU A 214 -21.38 -2.96 -2.88
N PRO A 215 -22.60 -3.06 -2.32
CA PRO A 215 -23.09 -2.12 -1.33
C PRO A 215 -22.40 -2.28 0.03
N ARG A 216 -21.85 -3.46 0.31
CA ARG A 216 -21.23 -3.82 1.60
C ARG A 216 -19.73 -4.02 1.52
N LEU A 217 -19.09 -3.79 0.37
CA LEU A 217 -17.66 -4.02 0.22
C LEU A 217 -16.87 -3.02 1.07
N GLU A 218 -16.34 -3.49 2.20
CA GLU A 218 -15.58 -2.72 3.19
C GLU A 218 -14.07 -2.82 2.97
N GLN A 219 -13.60 -3.96 2.44
CA GLN A 219 -12.20 -4.22 2.20
C GLN A 219 -11.98 -4.78 0.79
N LEU A 220 -11.08 -4.15 0.05
CA LEU A 220 -10.66 -4.57 -1.28
C LEU A 220 -9.14 -4.74 -1.31
N ILE A 221 -8.69 -5.95 -1.67
CA ILE A 221 -7.27 -6.28 -1.78
C ILE A 221 -6.92 -6.49 -3.25
N LEU A 222 -6.06 -5.63 -3.77
CA LEU A 222 -5.58 -5.58 -5.15
C LEU A 222 -4.04 -5.58 -5.17
N SER A 223 -3.41 -6.42 -4.33
CA SER A 223 -1.94 -6.48 -4.30
C SER A 223 -1.42 -7.22 -5.53
N ASP A 224 -0.31 -6.79 -6.12
CA ASP A 224 0.33 -7.53 -7.24
C ASP A 224 -0.62 -7.76 -8.43
N VAL A 225 -1.47 -6.77 -8.73
CA VAL A 225 -2.36 -6.78 -9.90
C VAL A 225 -1.72 -6.07 -11.10
N GLY A 226 -0.73 -5.21 -10.85
CA GLY A 226 -0.08 -4.41 -11.89
C GLY A 226 -0.76 -3.07 -12.17
N ILE A 227 -1.72 -2.66 -11.32
CA ILE A 227 -2.43 -1.38 -11.48
C ILE A 227 -1.44 -0.20 -11.34
N SER A 228 -1.59 0.81 -12.20
CA SER A 228 -0.74 2.01 -12.22
C SER A 228 -1.54 3.30 -12.13
N SER A 229 -2.79 3.29 -12.58
CA SER A 229 -3.76 4.39 -12.50
C SER A 229 -5.09 3.92 -11.93
N ILE A 230 -5.85 4.86 -11.39
CA ILE A 230 -7.27 4.70 -11.05
C ILE A 230 -7.95 6.06 -11.24
N HIS A 231 -9.17 6.07 -11.78
CA HIS A 231 -9.97 7.26 -12.02
C HIS A 231 -11.44 6.99 -11.70
N PHE A 232 -12.08 7.95 -11.05
CA PHE A 232 -13.52 7.92 -10.77
C PHE A 232 -14.23 8.96 -11.64
N PRO A 233 -14.80 8.55 -12.79
CA PRO A 233 -15.35 9.48 -13.79
C PRO A 233 -16.66 10.15 -13.36
N ASP A 234 -17.34 9.62 -12.34
CA ASP A 234 -18.57 10.20 -11.78
C ASP A 234 -18.31 11.37 -10.83
N ALA A 235 -17.04 11.65 -10.50
CA ALA A 235 -16.66 12.72 -9.59
C ALA A 235 -15.52 13.57 -10.15
N GLY A 236 -15.76 14.88 -10.22
CA GLY A 236 -14.72 15.85 -10.54
C GLY A 236 -13.69 16.04 -9.41
N THR A 237 -12.68 16.87 -9.66
CA THR A 237 -11.64 17.22 -8.70
C THR A 237 -12.23 17.79 -7.41
N GLY A 238 -11.86 17.22 -6.25
CA GLY A 238 -12.32 17.65 -4.93
C GLY A 238 -13.73 17.15 -4.54
N CYS A 239 -14.44 16.48 -5.45
CA CYS A 239 -15.73 15.85 -5.17
C CYS A 239 -15.56 14.41 -4.65
N LYS A 240 -16.62 13.81 -4.10
CA LYS A 240 -16.65 12.40 -3.70
C LYS A 240 -17.36 11.56 -4.78
N THR A 241 -16.86 10.36 -5.02
CA THR A 241 -17.46 9.38 -5.94
C THR A 241 -18.58 8.61 -5.26
N SER A 242 -19.57 8.18 -6.04
CA SER A 242 -20.60 7.22 -5.62
C SER A 242 -20.12 5.77 -5.71
N MET A 243 -19.00 5.53 -6.39
CA MET A 243 -18.33 4.24 -6.48
C MET A 243 -17.72 3.84 -5.14
N PHE A 244 -17.75 2.55 -4.84
CA PHE A 244 -17.23 1.92 -3.62
C PHE A 244 -17.75 2.59 -2.33
N PRO A 245 -19.08 2.70 -2.15
CA PRO A 245 -19.70 3.54 -1.11
C PRO A 245 -19.30 3.15 0.32
N SER A 246 -18.99 1.88 0.55
CA SER A 246 -18.66 1.30 1.86
C SER A 246 -17.18 0.98 2.04
N LEU A 247 -16.33 1.25 1.05
CA LEU A 247 -14.94 0.82 1.08
C LEU A 247 -14.13 1.59 2.13
N GLN A 248 -13.68 0.88 3.15
CA GLN A 248 -12.95 1.41 4.29
C GLN A 248 -11.46 1.07 4.24
N TYR A 249 -11.09 -0.09 3.68
CA TYR A 249 -9.70 -0.52 3.59
C TYR A 249 -9.34 -0.95 2.16
N LEU A 250 -8.41 -0.21 1.56
CA LEU A 250 -7.83 -0.54 0.27
C LEU A 250 -6.39 -1.02 0.41
N VAL A 251 -6.06 -2.14 -0.21
CA VAL A 251 -4.69 -2.67 -0.29
C VAL A 251 -4.26 -2.73 -1.76
N VAL A 252 -3.24 -1.96 -2.10
CA VAL A 252 -2.66 -1.85 -3.46
C VAL A 252 -1.15 -2.01 -3.42
N ASN A 253 -0.66 -2.93 -2.58
CA ASN A 253 0.76 -3.21 -2.46
C ASN A 253 1.31 -3.85 -3.75
N ASP A 254 2.61 -3.77 -3.98
CA ASP A 254 3.28 -4.52 -5.05
C ASP A 254 2.74 -4.17 -6.45
N ASN A 255 2.37 -2.92 -6.67
CA ASN A 255 1.80 -2.46 -7.93
C ASN A 255 2.75 -1.49 -8.65
N GLN A 256 2.30 -0.93 -9.77
CA GLN A 256 3.09 -0.04 -10.62
C GLN A 256 2.68 1.43 -10.43
N ILE A 257 2.28 1.80 -9.21
CA ILE A 257 1.85 3.16 -8.89
C ILE A 257 3.08 4.05 -8.81
N SER A 258 3.26 4.92 -9.81
CA SER A 258 4.38 5.87 -9.89
C SER A 258 3.97 7.34 -9.80
N GLN A 259 2.68 7.64 -9.98
CA GLN A 259 2.15 8.99 -10.08
C GLN A 259 1.26 9.36 -8.89
N TRP A 260 1.33 10.62 -8.46
CA TRP A 260 0.47 11.15 -7.39
C TRP A 260 -1.01 11.24 -7.77
N SER A 261 -1.34 11.23 -9.07
CA SER A 261 -2.72 11.20 -9.56
C SER A 261 -3.50 10.01 -9.01
N PHE A 262 -2.86 8.85 -8.87
CA PHE A 262 -3.48 7.67 -8.23
C PHE A 262 -3.93 8.00 -6.80
N ILE A 263 -3.04 8.56 -5.98
CA ILE A 263 -3.33 8.93 -4.58
C ILE A 263 -4.39 10.03 -4.50
N ASN A 264 -4.36 10.99 -5.43
CA ASN A 264 -5.35 12.07 -5.50
C ASN A 264 -6.77 11.52 -5.72
N GLU A 265 -6.92 10.52 -6.58
CA GLU A 265 -8.22 9.90 -6.88
C GLU A 265 -8.78 9.12 -5.68
N LEU A 266 -7.92 8.56 -4.84
CA LEU A 266 -8.36 7.86 -3.62
C LEU A 266 -9.06 8.78 -2.62
N ASP A 267 -8.80 10.10 -2.63
CA ASP A 267 -9.55 11.02 -1.76
C ASP A 267 -11.03 11.05 -2.11
N LYS A 268 -11.42 10.73 -3.35
CA LYS A 268 -12.84 10.70 -3.77
C LYS A 268 -13.64 9.62 -3.05
N LEU A 269 -12.98 8.57 -2.52
CA LEU A 269 -13.62 7.48 -1.79
C LEU A 269 -14.11 7.93 -0.41
N GLN A 270 -15.41 8.13 -0.25
CA GLN A 270 -16.03 8.74 0.94
C GLN A 270 -15.72 8.01 2.26
N SER A 271 -15.60 6.69 2.22
CA SER A 271 -15.51 5.84 3.42
C SER A 271 -14.08 5.39 3.73
N LEU A 272 -13.09 5.71 2.89
CA LEU A 272 -11.74 5.16 2.99
C LEU A 272 -11.06 5.58 4.31
N ARG A 273 -10.73 4.62 5.17
CA ARG A 273 -10.05 4.84 6.46
C ARG A 273 -8.66 4.25 6.51
N ALA A 274 -8.38 3.19 5.77
CA ALA A 274 -7.09 2.53 5.76
C ALA A 274 -6.59 2.35 4.32
N LEU A 275 -5.30 2.60 4.12
CA LEU A 275 -4.61 2.38 2.86
C LEU A 275 -3.33 1.61 3.12
N SER A 276 -3.10 0.57 2.34
CA SER A 276 -1.79 -0.08 2.24
C SER A 276 -1.32 0.03 0.79
N CYS A 277 -0.18 0.67 0.57
CA CYS A 277 0.37 0.93 -0.77
C CYS A 277 1.90 0.73 -0.80
N VAL A 278 2.42 -0.21 -0.01
CA VAL A 278 3.87 -0.48 0.06
C VAL A 278 4.38 -1.10 -1.23
N ARG A 279 5.69 -0.96 -1.51
CA ARG A 279 6.36 -1.55 -2.67
C ARG A 279 5.69 -1.10 -3.99
N ASN A 280 5.59 0.21 -4.12
CA ASN A 280 5.20 0.90 -5.35
C ASN A 280 6.30 1.91 -5.73
N PRO A 281 6.57 2.18 -7.02
CA PRO A 281 7.56 3.16 -7.43
C PRO A 281 7.41 4.54 -6.76
N LEU A 282 6.17 4.99 -6.52
CA LEU A 282 5.86 6.23 -5.81
C LEU A 282 6.45 6.27 -4.38
N THR A 283 6.48 5.12 -3.70
CA THR A 283 6.99 5.00 -2.33
C THR A 283 8.51 4.81 -2.25
N GLU A 284 9.16 4.49 -3.36
CA GLU A 284 10.61 4.20 -3.45
C GLU A 284 11.43 5.40 -3.98
N GLY A 285 10.80 6.36 -4.66
CA GLY A 285 11.47 7.50 -5.29
C GLY A 285 11.85 8.66 -4.35
N GLY A 286 13.16 8.90 -4.18
CA GLY A 286 13.82 10.22 -4.11
C GLY A 286 13.68 11.10 -2.86
N SER A 287 12.48 11.23 -2.26
CA SER A 287 12.23 12.25 -1.22
C SER A 287 12.33 11.73 0.22
N GLY A 288 12.76 10.48 0.41
CA GLY A 288 12.77 9.79 1.70
C GLY A 288 11.37 9.29 2.11
N PRO A 289 11.24 8.09 2.72
CA PRO A 289 9.94 7.49 3.06
C PRO A 289 9.02 8.37 3.91
N GLN A 290 9.61 9.23 4.75
CA GLN A 290 8.88 10.15 5.62
C GLN A 290 8.10 11.21 4.82
N THR A 291 8.71 11.78 3.78
CA THR A 291 8.08 12.82 2.93
C THR A 291 6.93 12.25 2.11
N THR A 292 7.09 11.03 1.58
CA THR A 292 6.02 10.34 0.83
C THR A 292 4.83 10.04 1.74
N ARG A 293 5.07 9.53 2.95
CA ARG A 293 4.01 9.28 3.94
C ARG A 293 3.23 10.56 4.24
N GLN A 294 3.92 11.66 4.53
CA GLN A 294 3.31 12.96 4.81
C GLN A 294 2.42 13.43 3.66
N PHE A 295 2.90 13.33 2.41
CA PHE A 295 2.09 13.74 1.26
C PHE A 295 0.86 12.86 1.04
N ILE A 296 0.92 11.54 1.26
CA ILE A 296 -0.28 10.69 1.20
C ILE A 296 -1.29 11.11 2.27
N ILE A 297 -0.83 11.36 3.51
CA ILE A 297 -1.68 11.82 4.62
C ILE A 297 -2.36 13.15 4.30
N ALA A 298 -1.61 14.09 3.71
CA ALA A 298 -2.13 15.39 3.31
C ALA A 298 -3.08 15.32 2.11
N LYS A 299 -2.86 14.38 1.18
CA LYS A 299 -3.68 14.21 -0.02
C LYS A 299 -4.96 13.43 0.20
N ILE A 300 -5.05 12.58 1.23
CA ILE A 300 -6.26 11.81 1.59
C ILE A 300 -6.77 12.21 2.99
N GLY A 301 -7.86 12.97 3.03
CA GLY A 301 -8.32 13.66 4.25
C GLY A 301 -8.93 12.76 5.31
N GLN A 302 -9.55 11.68 4.89
CA GLN A 302 -10.33 10.78 5.75
C GLN A 302 -9.54 9.60 6.33
N LEU A 303 -8.26 9.46 5.91
CA LEU A 303 -7.40 8.33 6.25
C LEU A 303 -7.06 8.30 7.76
N LYS A 304 -7.12 7.13 8.37
CA LYS A 304 -6.75 6.88 9.78
C LYS A 304 -5.52 5.99 9.91
N THR A 305 -5.31 5.10 8.94
CA THR A 305 -4.19 4.17 8.94
C THR A 305 -3.53 4.15 7.57
N LEU A 306 -2.21 4.23 7.53
CA LEU A 306 -1.41 4.12 6.31
C LEU A 306 -0.31 3.07 6.52
N ASN A 307 -0.28 2.06 5.66
CA ASN A 307 0.64 0.93 5.72
C ASN A 307 0.66 0.26 7.10
N LYS A 308 -0.53 0.05 7.66
CA LYS A 308 -0.78 -0.51 9.02
C LYS A 308 -0.29 0.36 10.19
N CYS A 309 0.22 1.56 9.94
CA CYS A 309 0.56 2.53 10.97
C CYS A 309 -0.56 3.57 11.13
N GLU A 310 -1.02 3.77 12.35
CA GLU A 310 -1.98 4.83 12.71
C GLU A 310 -1.43 6.21 12.31
N ILE A 311 -2.34 7.11 11.94
CA ILE A 311 -2.05 8.51 11.64
C ILE A 311 -2.57 9.33 12.83
N LEU A 312 -1.64 9.84 13.64
CA LEU A 312 -2.01 10.66 14.79
C LEU A 312 -2.52 12.04 14.35
N PRO A 313 -3.42 12.69 15.11
CA PRO A 313 -3.91 14.03 14.79
C PRO A 313 -2.80 15.08 14.55
N GLU A 314 -1.74 15.02 15.34
CA GLU A 314 -0.57 15.90 15.26
C GLU A 314 0.26 15.62 14.00
N GLU A 315 0.45 14.35 13.64
CA GLU A 315 1.10 13.94 12.39
C GLU A 315 0.30 14.45 11.18
N ARG A 316 -1.03 14.27 11.20
CA ARG A 316 -1.92 14.78 10.14
C ARG A 316 -1.83 16.29 10.02
N ARG A 317 -1.87 17.00 11.14
CA ARG A 317 -1.75 18.47 11.15
C ARG A 317 -0.40 18.92 10.58
N GLY A 318 0.69 18.28 10.99
CA GLY A 318 2.03 18.57 10.46
C GLY A 318 2.12 18.32 8.96
N ALA A 319 1.69 17.14 8.51
CA ALA A 319 1.67 16.76 7.10
C ALA A 319 0.85 17.72 6.23
N GLU A 320 -0.33 18.14 6.69
CA GLU A 320 -1.18 19.09 5.95
C GLU A 320 -0.55 20.50 5.86
N LEU A 321 0.10 20.98 6.93
CA LEU A 321 0.80 22.27 6.94
C LEU A 321 2.05 22.25 6.06
N ASP A 322 2.83 21.17 6.12
CA ASP A 322 4.03 21.00 5.29
C ASP A 322 3.67 20.88 3.81
N TYR A 323 2.60 20.15 3.48
CA TYR A 323 2.04 20.08 2.13
C TYR A 323 1.62 21.47 1.62
N ARG A 324 0.90 22.26 2.44
CA ARG A 324 0.51 23.63 2.09
C ARG A 324 1.74 24.50 1.79
N LYS A 325 2.77 24.43 2.63
CA LYS A 325 4.01 25.20 2.44
C LYS A 325 4.77 24.75 1.20
N ALA A 326 4.91 23.44 0.99
CA ALA A 326 5.66 22.86 -0.12
C ALA A 326 5.13 23.32 -1.48
N PHE A 327 3.80 23.35 -1.65
CA PHE A 327 3.16 23.67 -2.93
C PHE A 327 2.63 25.12 -3.03
N GLY A 328 2.91 25.99 -2.06
CA GLY A 328 2.34 27.33 -2.07
C GLY A 328 2.90 28.27 -3.14
N ASN A 329 4.14 28.08 -3.57
CA ASN A 329 4.67 28.81 -4.72
C ASN A 329 4.01 28.37 -6.04
N GLU A 330 3.74 27.07 -6.20
CA GLU A 330 3.03 26.53 -7.36
C GLU A 330 1.58 27.01 -7.37
N TRP A 331 0.90 26.97 -6.22
CA TRP A 331 -0.44 27.51 -6.04
C TRP A 331 -0.53 28.99 -6.47
N LYS A 332 0.39 29.85 -6.01
CA LYS A 332 0.42 31.26 -6.42
C LYS A 332 0.62 31.43 -7.92
N LYS A 333 1.56 30.70 -8.51
CA LYS A 333 1.80 30.71 -9.97
C LYS A 333 0.58 30.25 -10.75
N ALA A 334 -0.20 29.33 -10.19
CA ALA A 334 -1.43 28.83 -10.79
C ALA A 334 -2.62 29.81 -10.69
N GLY A 335 -2.47 30.98 -10.04
CA GLY A 335 -3.57 31.95 -9.82
C GLY A 335 -4.17 31.91 -8.42
N GLY A 336 -3.54 31.19 -7.49
CA GLY A 336 -3.90 31.15 -6.09
C GLY A 336 -3.62 32.47 -5.37
N HIS A 337 -4.52 32.90 -4.49
CA HIS A 337 -4.42 34.16 -3.78
C HIS A 337 -5.01 34.10 -2.36
N GLN A 338 -4.51 34.92 -1.44
CA GLN A 338 -4.99 34.96 -0.05
C GLN A 338 -6.40 35.56 0.07
N ASP A 339 -6.65 36.61 -0.72
CA ASP A 339 -7.98 37.17 -0.97
C ASP A 339 -8.87 36.14 -1.70
N PRO A 340 -9.98 35.66 -1.08
CA PRO A 340 -10.89 34.69 -1.68
C PRO A 340 -11.48 35.14 -3.03
N ASP A 341 -11.68 36.44 -3.22
CA ASP A 341 -12.29 36.97 -4.44
C ASP A 341 -11.34 36.86 -5.64
N LYS A 342 -10.03 36.91 -5.38
CA LYS A 342 -8.96 36.81 -6.39
C LYS A 342 -8.42 35.39 -6.55
N ASN A 343 -8.73 34.50 -5.63
CA ASN A 343 -8.20 33.15 -5.63
C ASN A 343 -8.84 32.32 -6.76
N ARG A 344 -8.12 32.14 -7.87
CA ARG A 344 -8.55 31.40 -9.06
C ARG A 344 -7.41 30.47 -9.56
N PRO A 345 -7.06 29.41 -8.81
CA PRO A 345 -6.08 28.44 -9.26
C PRO A 345 -6.55 27.75 -10.54
N ASN A 346 -5.63 27.49 -11.48
CA ASN A 346 -5.93 26.78 -12.72
C ASN A 346 -6.27 25.30 -12.49
N GLU A 347 -6.89 24.67 -13.50
CA GLU A 347 -7.37 23.27 -13.40
C GLU A 347 -6.23 22.26 -13.20
N GLU A 348 -5.07 22.50 -13.80
CA GLU A 348 -3.88 21.64 -13.67
C GLU A 348 -3.43 21.54 -12.21
N PHE A 349 -3.33 22.69 -11.51
CA PHE A 349 -2.98 22.73 -10.11
C PHE A 349 -4.06 22.06 -9.25
N LEU A 350 -5.34 22.31 -9.54
CA LEU A 350 -6.45 21.69 -8.81
C LEU A 350 -6.42 20.17 -8.94
N ALA A 351 -6.18 19.63 -10.14
CA ALA A 351 -6.08 18.19 -10.38
C ALA A 351 -4.86 17.56 -9.68
N ALA A 352 -3.71 18.25 -9.69
CA ALA A 352 -2.51 17.80 -8.99
C ALA A 352 -2.64 17.91 -7.46
N HIS A 353 -3.43 18.85 -6.96
CA HIS A 353 -3.59 19.16 -5.54
C HIS A 353 -5.05 19.34 -5.09
N PRO A 354 -5.92 18.31 -5.18
CA PRO A 354 -7.38 18.47 -4.99
C PRO A 354 -7.78 19.01 -3.61
N ARG A 355 -7.00 18.68 -2.57
CA ARG A 355 -7.28 19.13 -1.20
C ARG A 355 -6.73 20.51 -0.88
N TYR A 356 -5.87 21.09 -1.71
CA TYR A 356 -5.11 22.29 -1.35
C TYR A 356 -6.01 23.47 -0.98
N GLN A 357 -7.05 23.71 -1.76
CA GLN A 357 -8.04 24.75 -1.49
C GLN A 357 -8.72 24.56 -0.12
N SER A 358 -9.13 23.34 0.21
CA SER A 358 -9.74 23.01 1.51
C SER A 358 -8.77 23.22 2.68
N LEU A 359 -7.48 22.96 2.46
CA LEU A 359 -6.43 23.16 3.47
C LEU A 359 -6.14 24.64 3.69
N CYS A 360 -6.16 25.46 2.63
CA CYS A 360 -6.10 26.92 2.76
C CYS A 360 -7.29 27.48 3.55
N LEU A 361 -8.50 26.95 3.34
CA LEU A 361 -9.67 27.35 4.15
C LEU A 361 -9.52 26.94 5.61
N LYS A 362 -8.91 25.77 5.88
CA LYS A 362 -8.74 25.22 7.23
C LYS A 362 -7.62 25.91 8.03
N TYR A 363 -6.49 26.21 7.40
CA TYR A 363 -5.27 26.71 8.07
C TYR A 363 -4.86 28.12 7.67
N GLY A 364 -5.61 28.76 6.78
CA GLY A 364 -5.23 30.00 6.10
C GLY A 364 -4.43 29.73 4.83
N ALA A 365 -4.40 30.70 3.91
CA ALA A 365 -3.52 30.66 2.74
C ALA A 365 -2.05 30.93 3.16
N PRO A 366 -1.05 30.34 2.48
CA PRO A 366 0.34 30.53 2.86
C PRO A 366 0.81 31.98 2.68
N GLU A 367 1.53 32.50 3.68
CA GLU A 367 2.11 33.85 3.64
C GLU A 367 3.34 33.93 2.73
N ASP A 368 3.61 35.11 2.16
CA ASP A 368 4.83 35.34 1.38
C ASP A 368 6.11 35.03 2.18
N GLY A 369 6.09 35.27 3.50
CA GLY A 369 7.20 34.94 4.39
C GLY A 369 7.46 33.43 4.48
N GLU A 370 6.41 32.61 4.45
CA GLU A 370 6.50 31.15 4.55
C GLU A 370 7.00 30.49 3.26
N LEU A 371 6.75 31.13 2.11
CA LEU A 371 7.00 30.57 0.78
C LEU A 371 8.36 30.97 0.20
N LYS A 372 9.15 31.75 0.94
CA LYS A 372 10.53 32.03 0.56
C LYS A 372 11.29 30.71 0.47
N THR A 373 11.70 30.36 -0.74
CA THR A 373 12.56 29.21 -1.00
C THR A 373 13.77 29.34 -0.08
N ARG A 374 14.00 28.37 0.81
CA ARG A 374 15.30 28.22 1.45
C ARG A 374 16.31 28.11 0.30
N GLN A 375 17.15 29.12 0.13
CA GLN A 375 18.20 29.07 -0.88
C GLN A 375 18.99 27.77 -0.70
N PRO A 376 19.39 27.08 -1.79
CA PRO A 376 20.29 25.95 -1.68
C PRO A 376 21.50 26.40 -0.88
N PHE A 377 21.80 25.67 0.20
CA PHE A 377 22.90 25.96 1.10
C PHE A 377 24.24 25.93 0.36
N LEU A 378 24.61 27.03 -0.27
CA LEU A 378 26.01 27.33 -0.57
C LEU A 378 26.67 27.63 0.78
N LEU A 379 27.69 26.84 1.13
CA LEU A 379 28.48 26.92 2.38
C LEU A 379 28.94 28.35 2.76
N LYS A 380 28.92 29.31 1.83
CA LYS A 380 29.26 30.71 2.09
C LYS A 380 28.21 31.50 2.90
N ASN A 381 26.97 31.03 3.02
CA ASN A 381 25.89 31.76 3.70
C ASN A 381 25.53 31.25 5.11
N GLN A 382 26.34 30.38 5.72
CA GLN A 382 25.99 29.73 7.01
C GLN A 382 26.44 30.46 8.27
N LEU A 383 27.12 31.60 8.18
CA LEU A 383 27.65 32.27 9.36
C LEU A 383 26.76 33.42 9.81
N LEU A 384 26.13 33.27 10.98
CA LEU A 384 25.51 34.36 11.72
C LEU A 384 26.61 35.31 12.20
N THR A 385 26.50 36.59 11.86
CA THR A 385 27.32 37.65 12.47
C THR A 385 26.64 38.08 13.75
N LEU A 386 27.11 37.55 14.88
CA LEU A 386 26.59 37.86 16.21
C LEU A 386 27.42 38.94 16.89
N LYS A 387 26.75 39.83 17.63
CA LYS A 387 27.38 40.88 18.43
C LYS A 387 27.50 40.42 19.87
N ILE A 388 28.70 40.05 20.30
CA ILE A 388 28.94 39.55 21.64
C ILE A 388 29.07 40.73 22.59
N LYS A 389 28.23 40.74 23.64
CA LYS A 389 28.24 41.68 24.75
C LYS A 389 28.52 40.96 26.06
N TYR A 390 29.13 41.69 26.98
CA TYR A 390 29.50 41.20 28.30
C TYR A 390 28.84 42.10 29.37
N PRO A 391 27.56 41.83 29.73
CA PRO A 391 26.78 42.75 30.56
C PRO A 391 27.41 43.08 31.93
N ASN A 392 28.22 42.17 32.45
CA ASN A 392 28.85 42.30 33.77
C ASN A 392 30.19 43.07 33.74
N GLN A 393 30.67 43.50 32.56
CA GLN A 393 31.92 44.26 32.43
C GLN A 393 31.65 45.67 31.92
N VAL A 394 31.99 46.66 32.76
CA VAL A 394 31.98 48.07 32.39
C VAL A 394 33.19 48.33 31.48
N ASP A 395 32.98 48.95 30.31
CA ASP A 395 33.98 49.33 29.29
C ASP A 395 34.47 48.29 28.27
N GLN A 396 33.81 47.14 28.11
CA GLN A 396 34.18 46.22 27.01
C GLN A 396 33.47 46.50 25.68
N LYS A 397 34.27 46.57 24.62
CA LYS A 397 33.85 46.80 23.24
C LYS A 397 33.05 45.59 22.73
N VAL A 398 31.88 45.83 22.13
CA VAL A 398 31.09 44.77 21.46
C VAL A 398 31.94 44.14 20.37
N THR A 399 32.13 42.82 20.43
CA THR A 399 32.89 42.08 19.43
C THR A 399 31.96 41.35 18.47
N GLU A 400 32.21 41.45 17.17
CA GLU A 400 31.47 40.69 16.18
C GLU A 400 32.13 39.33 15.94
N LYS A 401 31.31 38.28 15.91
CA LYS A 401 31.78 36.92 15.62
C LYS A 401 30.85 36.23 14.65
N GLN A 402 31.46 35.59 13.66
CA GLN A 402 30.78 34.75 12.70
C GLN A 402 30.72 33.31 13.22
N LEU A 403 29.50 32.82 13.49
CA LEU A 403 29.24 31.47 14.00
C LEU A 403 28.20 30.76 13.12
N PRO A 404 28.34 29.44 12.87
CA PRO A 404 27.31 28.68 12.18
C PRO A 404 26.00 28.65 12.97
N ASP A 405 24.85 28.81 12.32
CA ASP A 405 23.53 28.66 12.96
C ASP A 405 23.30 27.25 13.53
N SER A 406 23.90 26.23 12.90
CA SER A 406 23.93 24.85 13.35
C SER A 406 24.88 24.59 14.53
N MET A 407 25.68 25.57 14.97
CA MET A 407 26.59 25.41 16.10
C MET A 407 25.80 25.21 17.40
N THR A 408 26.12 24.14 18.15
CA THR A 408 25.50 23.87 19.44
C THR A 408 25.95 24.85 20.51
N ILE A 409 25.09 25.13 21.49
CA ILE A 409 25.40 26.03 22.61
C ILE A 409 26.67 25.58 23.35
N GLN A 410 26.88 24.27 23.53
CA GLN A 410 28.12 23.72 24.10
C GLN A 410 29.38 24.15 23.31
N LYS A 411 29.32 24.11 21.97
CA LYS A 411 30.44 24.53 21.12
C LYS A 411 30.65 26.04 21.16
N VAL A 412 29.58 26.82 21.28
CA VAL A 412 29.64 28.28 21.49
C VAL A 412 30.33 28.59 22.82
N LYS A 413 29.90 27.95 23.93
CA LYS A 413 30.56 28.08 25.24
C LYS A 413 32.02 27.65 25.18
N GLY A 414 32.36 26.56 24.50
CA GLY A 414 33.75 26.12 24.32
C GLY A 414 34.62 27.09 23.50
N LEU A 415 34.03 27.83 22.56
CA LEU A 415 34.71 28.90 21.85
C LEU A 415 34.94 30.12 22.75
N LEU A 416 33.92 30.55 23.49
CA LEU A 416 33.99 31.68 24.42
C LEU A 416 34.92 31.40 25.59
N SER A 417 34.90 30.19 26.13
CA SER A 417 35.80 29.73 27.20
C SER A 417 37.26 29.90 26.81
N ARG A 418 37.64 29.53 25.57
CA ARG A 418 39.00 29.72 25.06
C ARG A 418 39.35 31.19 24.83
N LEU A 419 38.37 32.00 24.44
CA LEU A 419 38.57 33.44 24.19
C LEU A 419 38.73 34.23 25.49
N LEU A 420 37.88 33.94 26.47
CA LEU A 420 37.79 34.66 27.75
C LEU A 420 38.68 34.06 28.84
N LYS A 421 39.21 32.84 28.63
CA LYS A 421 39.95 32.03 29.61
C LYS A 421 39.12 31.73 30.88
N VAL A 422 37.86 31.40 30.67
CA VAL A 422 36.86 31.09 31.71
C VAL A 422 36.37 29.66 31.54
N PRO A 423 36.16 28.86 32.60
CA PRO A 423 35.57 27.53 32.50
C PRO A 423 34.21 27.51 31.79
N VAL A 424 33.97 26.50 30.96
CA VAL A 424 32.68 26.31 30.24
C VAL A 424 31.48 26.27 31.19
N SER A 425 31.67 25.70 32.39
CA SER A 425 30.64 25.57 33.43
C SER A 425 30.21 26.90 34.06
N GLU A 426 31.03 27.94 33.96
CA GLU A 426 30.75 29.27 34.51
C GLU A 426 30.04 30.17 33.49
N LEU A 427 30.08 29.80 32.20
CA LEU A 427 29.48 30.60 31.14
C LEU A 427 27.95 30.42 31.07
N LEU A 428 27.25 31.52 31.31
CA LEU A 428 25.81 31.67 31.08
C LEU A 428 25.61 32.49 29.79
N LEU A 429 24.83 31.91 28.87
CA LEU A 429 24.56 32.50 27.57
C LEU A 429 23.07 32.81 27.42
N SER A 430 22.80 33.97 26.85
CA SER A 430 21.47 34.38 26.40
C SER A 430 21.60 35.25 25.16
N TYR A 431 20.50 35.56 24.49
CA TYR A 431 20.52 36.49 23.37
C TYR A 431 19.37 37.49 23.43
N GLU A 432 19.60 38.64 22.79
CA GLU A 432 18.61 39.69 22.59
C GLU A 432 18.55 40.03 21.09
N SER A 433 17.35 40.05 20.53
CA SER A 433 17.15 40.46 19.14
C SER A 433 16.83 41.95 19.02
N PRO A 434 17.47 42.69 18.11
CA PRO A 434 17.09 44.08 17.82
C PRO A 434 15.63 44.26 17.39
N LYS A 435 14.98 43.19 16.89
CA LYS A 435 13.57 43.18 16.51
C LYS A 435 12.62 43.11 17.72
N MET A 436 13.11 42.68 18.87
CA MET A 436 12.38 42.57 20.13
C MET A 436 13.19 43.19 21.29
N PRO A 437 13.38 44.51 21.29
CA PRO A 437 14.21 45.18 22.30
C PRO A 437 13.67 44.94 23.71
N GLY A 438 14.57 44.64 24.65
CA GLY A 438 14.24 44.41 26.06
C GLY A 438 13.78 42.98 26.38
N ARG A 439 13.72 42.07 25.40
CA ARG A 439 13.42 40.66 25.62
C ARG A 439 14.69 39.82 25.47
N GLU A 440 15.14 39.29 26.59
CA GLU A 440 16.29 38.39 26.67
C GLU A 440 15.83 36.93 26.71
N ILE A 441 16.47 36.06 25.93
CA ILE A 441 16.15 34.62 25.85
C ILE A 441 17.38 33.82 26.27
N GLU A 442 17.24 33.00 27.31
CA GLU A 442 18.31 32.15 27.83
C GLU A 442 18.59 30.95 26.91
N LEU A 443 19.87 30.62 26.76
CA LEU A 443 20.37 29.49 25.96
C LEU A 443 20.74 28.34 26.90
N GLU A 444 19.73 27.74 27.53
CA GLU A 444 19.88 26.81 28.67
C GLU A 444 20.34 25.39 28.29
N ASN A 445 19.93 24.88 27.11
CA ASN A 445 20.26 23.54 26.65
C ASN A 445 21.49 23.53 25.75
N ASP A 446 22.59 22.99 26.30
CA ASP A 446 23.90 22.88 25.66
C ASP A 446 23.92 22.01 24.38
N GLN A 447 22.99 21.06 24.25
CA GLN A 447 22.89 20.17 23.08
C GLN A 447 22.15 20.79 21.90
N GLN A 448 21.39 21.87 22.12
CA GLN A 448 20.63 22.55 21.08
C GLN A 448 21.52 23.53 20.29
N SER A 449 21.11 23.83 19.04
CA SER A 449 21.82 24.76 18.15
C SER A 449 21.33 26.20 18.30
N LEU A 450 22.11 27.18 17.84
CA LEU A 450 21.65 28.57 17.71
C LEU A 450 20.35 28.66 16.88
N GLN A 451 20.20 27.82 15.86
CA GLN A 451 18.99 27.69 15.05
C GLN A 451 17.76 27.24 15.86
N PHE A 452 17.92 26.31 16.81
CA PHE A 452 16.81 25.86 17.66
C PHE A 452 16.21 27.03 18.45
N TYR A 453 17.08 27.91 18.95
CA TYR A 453 16.67 29.13 19.66
C TYR A 453 16.24 30.26 18.72
N SER A 454 16.22 30.04 17.40
CA SER A 454 15.89 31.08 16.41
C SER A 454 16.78 32.33 16.51
N VAL A 455 18.07 32.14 16.80
CA VAL A 455 19.06 33.24 16.78
C VAL A 455 19.31 33.65 15.32
N GLU A 456 19.26 34.95 15.06
CA GLU A 456 19.39 35.53 13.72
C GLU A 456 20.66 36.37 13.56
N ASN A 457 20.97 36.72 12.30
CA ASN A 457 22.11 37.56 11.97
C ASN A 457 21.93 38.98 12.53
N GLY A 458 22.92 39.47 13.27
CA GLY A 458 22.91 40.78 13.91
C GLY A 458 22.38 40.80 15.34
N ASP A 459 21.91 39.66 15.86
CA ASP A 459 21.48 39.53 17.26
C ASP A 459 22.66 39.72 18.25
N TYR A 460 22.32 40.13 19.47
CA TYR A 460 23.28 40.29 20.55
C TYR A 460 23.39 39.00 21.35
N LEU A 461 24.57 38.37 21.36
CA LEU A 461 24.87 37.27 22.27
C LEU A 461 25.39 37.85 23.58
N LEU A 462 24.64 37.66 24.66
CA LEU A 462 25.00 38.12 25.99
C LEU A 462 25.74 37.00 26.71
N VAL A 463 26.95 37.29 27.17
CA VAL A 463 27.83 36.32 27.82
C VAL A 463 28.09 36.80 29.25
N ARG A 464 27.74 35.96 30.22
CA ARG A 464 27.99 36.19 31.64
C ARG A 464 28.82 35.04 32.20
N TRP A 465 29.70 35.34 33.14
CA TRP A 465 30.48 34.38 33.91
C TRP A 465 30.85 34.99 35.26
#